data_AF-A0A161WFR5-F1
#
_entry.id   AF-A0A161WFR5-F1
#
_cell.length_a   1.000
_cell.length_b   1.000
_cell.length_c   1.000
_cell.angle_alpha   90.00
_cell.angle_beta   90.00
_cell.angle_gamma   90.00
#
_symmetry.space_group_name_H-M   'P 1'
#
loop_
_entity.id
_entity.type
_entity.pdbx_description
1 polymer ?
#
loop_
_entity_poly.entity_id
_entity_poly.type
_entity_poly.pdbx_seq_one_letter_code
_entity_poly.pdbx_strand_id
1 'polypeptide(L)'
;MAKKSTRNSDILYNSKEKTSPKIYSLLVKLVNDDRGDLAEIVLRIDYLLQYASSCINQKDFEEAREGLDGAKMRIDILKKEMVDIEHLEYLYEGIHKKCKK
;
A
#
# COMPACT_ATOMS: atom_id res chain seq x y z
N MET A 1 5.26 -9.13 -27.03
CA MET A 1 4.81 -8.00 -26.21
C MET A 1 3.62 -8.47 -25.40
N ALA A 2 3.77 -8.62 -24.08
CA ALA A 2 2.65 -9.01 -23.21
C ALA A 2 1.49 -8.03 -23.43
N LYS A 3 0.28 -8.55 -23.64
CA LYS A 3 -0.91 -7.71 -23.85
C LYS A 3 -1.09 -6.87 -22.58
N LYS A 4 -0.97 -5.54 -22.70
CA LYS A 4 -1.41 -4.63 -21.63
C LYS A 4 -2.88 -4.92 -21.34
N SER A 5 -3.15 -5.61 -20.24
CA SER A 5 -4.49 -5.79 -19.74
C SER A 5 -5.07 -4.41 -19.43
N THR A 6 -6.32 -4.14 -19.81
CA THR A 6 -7.01 -2.88 -19.50
C THR A 6 -6.88 -2.55 -18.00
N ARG A 7 -7.04 -3.57 -17.15
CA ARG A 7 -6.89 -3.51 -15.69
C ARG A 7 -5.53 -2.94 -15.23
N ASN A 8 -4.44 -3.35 -15.88
CA ASN A 8 -3.08 -2.90 -15.55
C ASN A 8 -2.89 -1.41 -15.89
N SER A 9 -3.53 -0.96 -16.97
CA SER A 9 -3.48 0.44 -17.40
C SER A 9 -4.30 1.32 -16.46
N ASP A 10 -5.44 0.84 -15.98
CA ASP A 10 -6.28 1.54 -15.01
C ASP A 10 -5.59 1.72 -13.65
N ILE A 11 -4.87 0.70 -13.16
CA ILE A 11 -4.12 0.77 -11.90
C ILE A 11 -3.10 1.91 -11.94
N LEU A 12 -2.32 2.01 -13.01
CA LEU A 12 -1.27 3.03 -13.15
C LEU A 12 -1.86 4.43 -13.42
N TYR A 13 -2.96 4.52 -14.14
CA TYR A 13 -3.62 5.80 -14.40
C TYR A 13 -4.20 6.39 -13.10
N ASN A 14 -4.94 5.58 -12.33
CA ASN A 14 -5.62 6.02 -11.12
C ASN A 14 -4.67 6.28 -9.93
N SER A 15 -3.50 5.65 -9.92
CA SER A 15 -2.52 5.77 -8.82
C SER A 15 -1.54 6.93 -8.99
N LYS A 16 -1.40 7.48 -10.21
CA LYS A 16 -0.39 8.49 -10.54
C LYS A 16 -0.43 9.74 -9.67
N GLU A 17 -1.64 10.20 -9.32
CA GLU A 17 -1.83 11.43 -8.52
C GLU A 17 -2.09 11.16 -7.05
N LYS A 18 -2.44 9.93 -6.69
CA LYS A 18 -2.90 9.56 -5.34
C LYS A 18 -1.82 8.93 -4.47
N THR A 19 -0.77 8.40 -5.09
CA THR A 19 0.27 7.63 -4.40
C THR A 19 1.59 8.40 -4.41
N SER A 20 2.45 8.10 -3.43
CA SER A 20 3.80 8.68 -3.40
C SER A 20 4.64 8.16 -4.57
N PRO A 21 5.68 8.89 -5.03
CA PRO A 21 6.56 8.44 -6.13
C PRO A 21 7.20 7.07 -5.89
N LYS A 22 7.49 6.72 -4.62
CA LYS A 22 8.05 5.42 -4.24
C LYS A 22 7.01 4.29 -4.36
N ILE A 23 5.76 4.53 -3.96
CA ILE A 23 4.66 3.56 -4.14
C ILE A 23 4.33 3.41 -5.62
N TYR A 24 4.26 4.51 -6.36
CA TYR A 24 4.04 4.47 -7.81
C TYR A 24 5.10 3.65 -8.54
N SER A 25 6.38 3.80 -8.16
CA SER A 25 7.48 3.02 -8.72
C SER A 25 7.32 1.52 -8.46
N LEU A 26 6.85 1.14 -7.27
CA LEU A 26 6.54 -0.26 -6.93
C LEU A 26 5.37 -0.80 -7.77
N LEU A 27 4.30 -0.01 -7.93
CA LEU A 27 3.15 -0.38 -8.76
C LEU A 27 3.54 -0.59 -10.22
N VAL A 28 4.38 0.28 -10.79
CA VAL A 28 4.89 0.12 -12.16
C VAL A 28 5.66 -1.19 -12.31
N LYS A 29 6.53 -1.53 -11.36
CA LYS A 29 7.26 -2.81 -11.38
C LYS A 29 6.31 -4.01 -11.35
N LEU A 30 5.40 -4.04 -10.37
CA LEU A 30 4.44 -5.14 -10.21
C LEU A 30 3.54 -5.31 -11.43
N VAL A 31 3.06 -4.21 -12.00
CA VAL A 31 2.21 -4.23 -13.20
C VAL A 31 2.98 -4.71 -14.44
N ASN A 32 4.25 -4.31 -14.58
CA ASN A 32 5.10 -4.77 -15.68
C ASN A 32 5.48 -6.24 -15.57
N ASP A 33 5.55 -6.78 -14.35
CA ASP A 33 5.80 -8.20 -14.07
C ASP A 33 4.52 -9.06 -14.11
N ASP A 34 3.42 -8.54 -14.68
CA ASP A 34 2.10 -9.17 -14.73
C ASP A 34 1.50 -9.54 -13.34
N ARG A 35 2.01 -8.93 -12.26
CA ARG A 35 1.55 -9.08 -10.87
C ARG A 35 0.55 -7.99 -10.45
N GLY A 36 -0.46 -7.76 -11.29
CA GLY A 36 -1.47 -6.72 -11.06
C GLY A 36 -2.29 -6.95 -9.78
N ASP A 37 -2.47 -8.21 -9.38
CA ASP A 37 -3.06 -8.62 -8.11
C ASP A 37 -2.28 -8.09 -6.90
N LEU A 38 -0.95 -8.16 -6.93
CA LEU A 38 -0.12 -7.60 -5.87
C LEU A 38 -0.10 -6.08 -5.89
N ALA A 39 -0.17 -5.47 -7.08
CA ALA A 39 -0.29 -4.03 -7.20
C ALA A 39 -1.57 -3.50 -6.52
N GLU A 40 -2.69 -4.25 -6.62
CA GLU A 40 -3.92 -3.92 -5.89
C GLU A 40 -3.75 -4.05 -4.37
N ILE A 41 -3.00 -5.05 -3.90
CA ILE A 41 -2.66 -5.19 -2.47
C ILE A 41 -1.84 -3.99 -1.99
N VAL A 42 -0.82 -3.57 -2.76
CA VAL A 42 -0.01 -2.38 -2.45
C VAL A 42 -0.89 -1.13 -2.34
N LEU A 43 -1.80 -0.90 -3.30
CA LEU A 43 -2.74 0.23 -3.23
C LEU A 43 -3.62 0.20 -1.99
N ARG A 44 -4.11 -0.99 -1.62
CA ARG A 44 -4.94 -1.15 -0.43
C ARG A 44 -4.15 -0.90 0.85
N ILE A 45 -2.88 -1.29 0.91
CA ILE A 45 -2.01 -0.96 2.04
C ILE A 45 -1.81 0.56 2.12
N ASP A 46 -1.48 1.22 1.01
CA ASP A 46 -1.28 2.68 0.98
C ASP A 46 -2.53 3.42 1.48
N TYR A 47 -3.72 3.01 1.03
CA TYR A 47 -4.99 3.54 1.53
C TYR A 47 -5.16 3.33 3.04
N LEU A 48 -4.92 2.12 3.56
CA LEU A 48 -5.07 1.83 4.99
C LEU A 48 -4.09 2.62 5.85
N LEU A 49 -2.87 2.84 5.37
CA LEU A 49 -1.88 3.67 6.04
C LEU A 49 -2.30 5.16 6.06
N GLN A 50 -2.80 5.69 4.94
CA GLN A 50 -3.35 7.05 4.89
C GLN A 50 -4.55 7.19 5.82
N TYR A 51 -5.45 6.20 5.81
CA TYR A 51 -6.62 6.16 6.68
C TYR A 51 -6.23 6.15 8.16
N ALA A 52 -5.34 5.23 8.57
CA ALA A 52 -4.86 5.16 9.94
C ALA A 52 -4.18 6.47 10.37
N SER A 53 -3.40 7.11 9.48
CA SER A 53 -2.81 8.42 9.77
C SER A 53 -3.87 9.51 9.96
N SER A 54 -4.99 9.47 9.23
CA SER A 54 -6.10 10.39 9.41
C SER A 54 -6.81 10.17 10.75
N CYS A 55 -7.09 8.91 11.11
CA CYS A 55 -7.70 8.54 12.39
C CYS A 55 -6.85 8.99 13.59
N ILE A 56 -5.52 8.81 13.52
CA ILE A 56 -4.58 9.33 14.54
C ILE A 56 -4.70 10.84 14.70
N ASN A 57 -4.79 11.60 13.60
CA ASN A 57 -4.95 13.05 13.66
C ASN A 57 -6.29 13.46 14.29
N GLN A 58 -7.32 12.63 14.15
CA GLN A 58 -8.64 12.80 14.76
C GLN A 58 -8.70 12.25 16.20
N LYS A 59 -7.61 11.68 16.72
CA LYS A 59 -7.51 10.98 18.02
C LYS A 59 -8.35 9.71 18.12
N ASP A 60 -8.76 9.16 16.98
CA ASP A 60 -9.43 7.87 16.89
C ASP A 60 -8.39 6.75 16.77
N PHE A 61 -7.82 6.38 17.92
CA PHE A 61 -6.73 5.40 17.97
C PHE A 61 -7.20 3.95 17.82
N GLU A 62 -8.46 3.66 18.12
CA GLU A 62 -9.03 2.33 17.94
C GLU A 62 -9.14 2.02 16.44
N GLU A 63 -9.76 2.92 15.69
CA GLU A 63 -9.92 2.77 14.24
C GLU A 63 -8.57 2.81 13.51
N ALA A 64 -7.64 3.65 13.99
CA ALA A 64 -6.27 3.66 13.47
C ALA A 64 -5.56 2.30 13.65
N ARG A 65 -5.79 1.62 14.78
CA ARG A 65 -5.21 0.30 15.04
C ARG A 65 -5.82 -0.76 14.13
N GLU A 66 -7.13 -0.74 13.91
CA GLU A 66 -7.78 -1.66 12.96
C GLU A 66 -7.24 -1.47 11.54
N GLY A 67 -7.07 -0.23 11.10
CA GLY A 67 -6.46 0.09 9.81
C GLY A 67 -5.02 -0.43 9.70
N LEU A 68 -4.23 -0.29 10.75
CA LEU A 68 -2.86 -0.81 10.82
C LEU A 68 -2.81 -2.34 10.82
N ASP A 69 -3.69 -3.02 11.55
CA ASP A 69 -3.75 -4.48 11.55
C ASP A 69 -4.12 -5.01 10.15
N GLY A 70 -5.07 -4.36 9.48
CA GLY A 70 -5.42 -4.65 8.09
C GLY A 70 -4.25 -4.41 7.12
N ALA A 71 -3.46 -3.35 7.33
CA ALA A 71 -2.27 -3.08 6.53
C ALA A 71 -1.20 -4.16 6.76
N LYS A 72 -0.97 -4.56 8.01
CA LYS A 72 0.02 -5.56 8.40
C LYS A 72 -0.25 -6.93 7.76
N MET A 73 -1.49 -7.42 7.81
CA MET A 73 -1.85 -8.70 7.18
C MET A 73 -1.53 -8.71 5.68
N ARG A 74 -1.69 -7.58 5.00
CA ARG A 74 -1.41 -7.44 3.56
C ARG A 74 0.08 -7.29 3.27
N ILE A 75 0.81 -6.59 4.13
CA ILE A 75 2.28 -6.54 4.09
C ILE A 75 2.87 -7.95 4.21
N ASP A 76 2.34 -8.77 5.12
CA ASP A 76 2.78 -10.17 5.28
C ASP A 76 2.54 -11.01 4.04
N ILE A 77 1.46 -10.76 3.29
CA ILE A 77 1.21 -11.42 1.99
C ILE A 77 2.28 -11.01 0.98
N LEU A 78 2.56 -9.71 0.82
CA LEU A 78 3.59 -9.23 -0.11
C LEU A 78 4.99 -9.75 0.24
N LYS A 79 5.28 -9.91 1.53
CA LYS A 79 6.55 -10.46 2.04
C LYS A 79 6.73 -11.93 1.64
N LYS A 80 5.66 -12.73 1.73
CA LYS A 80 5.65 -14.14 1.27
C LYS A 80 5.89 -14.25 -0.23
N GLU A 81 5.36 -13.29 -0.98
CA GLU A 81 5.51 -13.19 -2.43
C GLU A 81 6.85 -12.57 -2.89
N MET A 82 7.79 -12.37 -1.97
CA MET A 82 9.13 -11.80 -2.19
C MET A 82 9.12 -10.43 -2.90
N VAL A 83 8.09 -9.62 -2.64
CA VAL A 83 8.04 -8.25 -3.15
C VAL A 83 8.91 -7.33 -2.29
N ASP A 84 9.65 -6.44 -2.92
CA ASP A 84 10.37 -5.36 -2.24
C ASP A 84 9.39 -4.35 -1.63
N ILE A 85 9.17 -4.49 -0.33
CA ILE A 85 8.20 -3.71 0.47
C ILE A 85 8.87 -2.79 1.48
N GLU A 86 10.18 -2.53 1.36
CA GLU A 86 10.95 -1.78 2.36
C GLU A 86 10.32 -0.41 2.67
N HIS A 87 9.81 0.27 1.63
CA HIS A 87 9.14 1.55 1.80
C HIS A 87 7.79 1.43 2.53
N LEU A 88 7.02 0.38 2.28
CA LEU A 88 5.73 0.13 2.96
C LEU A 88 5.96 -0.19 4.44
N GLU A 89 6.97 -0.99 4.76
CA GLU A 89 7.34 -1.29 6.16
C GLU A 89 7.79 -0.01 6.88
N TYR A 90 8.57 0.85 6.22
CA TYR A 90 8.96 2.15 6.80
C TYR A 90 7.75 3.04 7.12
N LEU A 91 6.79 3.15 6.19
CA LEU A 91 5.57 3.94 6.41
C LEU A 91 4.71 3.35 7.54
N TYR A 92 4.52 2.03 7.53
CA TYR A 92 3.79 1.31 8.57
C TYR A 92 4.39 1.58 9.95
N GLU A 93 5.69 1.36 10.13
CA GLU A 93 6.39 1.58 11.40
C GLU A 93 6.27 3.04 11.87
N GLY A 94 6.37 4.00 10.94
CA GLY A 94 6.22 5.42 11.23
C GLY A 94 4.83 5.77 11.79
N ILE A 95 3.77 5.19 11.21
CA ILE A 95 2.38 5.43 11.63
C ILE A 95 2.07 4.65 12.91
N HIS A 96 2.50 3.40 13.00
CA HIS A 96 2.28 2.54 14.17
C HIS A 96 2.91 3.13 15.45
N LYS A 97 4.09 3.75 15.35
CA LYS A 97 4.70 4.48 16.47
C LYS A 97 3.86 5.67 16.95
N LYS A 98 3.13 6.34 16.05
CA LYS A 98 2.24 7.45 16.41
C LYS A 98 0.94 6.96 17.05
N CYS A 99 0.47 5.77 16.68
CA CYS A 99 -0.74 5.16 17.24
C CYS A 99 -0.57 4.61 18.67
N LYS A 100 0.67 4.30 19.07
CA LYS A 100 0.99 3.79 20.42
C LYS A 100 1.10 4.89 21.50
N LYS A 101 0.93 6.15 21.12
CA LYS A 101 1.17 7.31 21.97
C LYS A 101 -0.15 7.97 22.35
#